data_AF-A0A1F9YDF6-F1
#
_entry.id   AF-A0A1F9YDF6-F1
#
_cell.length_a   1.000
_cell.length_b   1.000
_cell.length_c   1.000
_cell.angle_alpha   90.00
_cell.angle_beta   90.00
_cell.angle_gamma   90.00
#
_symmetry.space_group_name_H-M   'P 1'
#
loop_
_entity.id
_entity.type
_entity.pdbx_description
1 polymer ?
#
loop_
_entity_poly.entity_id
_entity_poly.type
_entity_poly.pdbx_seq_one_letter_code
_entity_poly.pdbx_strand_id
1 'polypeptide(L)'
;MARWTRREDAMRIMRWTGTAALAAAIALTGCSGVVSRVHKGRVGDVINQTPERRGFIEAIGIGASEPSIPTETQRKALSRDAAIVKAQYELLSMIKGVELEGGVTVSQAMEKDSLLVARVKSTIRGAEVLKSEFTSDGGCVVTLRLPRYKLEQDMGVRLP
;
A
#
# COMPACT_ATOMS: atom_id res chain seq x y z
N MET A 1 21.26 31.35 75.66
CA MET A 1 22.17 30.25 75.26
C MET A 1 21.33 29.09 74.76
N ALA A 2 21.78 28.46 73.65
CA ALA A 2 21.30 27.22 73.04
C ALA A 2 19.94 27.29 72.31
N ARG A 3 19.67 26.63 71.16
CA ARG A 3 20.44 25.87 70.14
C ARG A 3 19.38 25.38 69.11
N TRP A 4 19.80 25.07 67.87
CA TRP A 4 19.06 24.32 66.79
C TRP A 4 18.04 25.15 65.99
N THR A 5 18.16 25.50 64.70
CA THR A 5 18.68 24.89 63.45
C THR A 5 18.14 23.49 63.10
N ARG A 6 17.66 23.37 61.85
CA ARG A 6 17.41 22.13 61.08
C ARG A 6 16.00 21.52 61.11
N ARG A 7 14.96 22.26 60.67
CA ARG A 7 13.67 21.63 60.28
C ARG A 7 12.94 22.18 59.05
N GLU A 8 13.30 23.33 58.48
CA GLU A 8 12.41 23.99 57.50
C GLU A 8 12.85 23.87 56.02
N ASP A 9 14.08 23.44 55.74
CA ASP A 9 14.60 23.42 54.35
C ASP A 9 14.36 22.10 53.59
N ALA A 10 13.88 21.05 54.25
CA ALA A 10 13.73 19.73 53.63
C ALA A 10 12.38 19.50 52.92
N MET A 11 11.41 20.43 53.02
CA MET A 11 10.03 20.19 52.59
C MET A 11 9.55 21.07 51.43
N ARG A 12 10.44 21.80 50.74
CA ARG A 12 10.10 22.58 49.53
C ARG A 12 10.66 22.00 48.23
N ILE A 13 11.55 21.01 48.30
CA ILE A 13 12.20 20.40 47.13
C ILE A 13 11.42 19.18 46.60
N MET A 14 10.48 18.64 47.39
CA MET A 14 9.76 17.39 47.10
C MET A 14 8.27 17.62 46.78
N ARG A 15 7.94 18.67 46.01
CA ARG A 15 6.58 18.87 45.44
C ARG A 15 6.59 19.29 43.96
N TRP A 16 7.75 19.31 43.31
CA TRP A 16 7.93 19.83 41.95
C TRP A 16 8.48 18.82 40.95
N THR A 17 8.43 17.53 41.28
CA THR A 17 8.87 16.43 40.41
C THR A 17 7.79 15.37 40.18
N GLY A 18 6.56 15.59 40.67
CA GLY A 18 5.52 14.56 40.73
C GLY A 18 4.38 14.64 39.71
N THR A 19 4.27 15.70 38.90
CA THR A 19 3.07 15.93 38.06
C THR A 19 3.34 16.07 36.56
N ALA A 20 4.54 15.75 36.09
CA ALA A 20 4.88 15.79 34.66
C ALA A 20 4.86 14.41 33.95
N ALA A 21 4.46 13.33 34.64
CA ALA A 21 4.61 11.96 34.13
C ALA A 21 3.31 11.26 33.68
N LEU A 22 2.13 11.91 33.75
CA LEU A 22 0.84 11.22 33.51
C LEU A 22 0.02 11.70 32.31
N ALA A 23 0.55 12.55 31.43
CA ALA A 23 -0.18 13.07 30.27
C ALA A 23 0.44 12.71 28.90
N ALA A 24 1.17 11.61 28.81
CA ALA A 24 1.91 11.21 27.59
C ALA A 24 1.62 9.77 27.11
N ALA A 25 0.38 9.29 27.22
CA ALA A 25 0.05 7.89 26.89
C ALA A 25 -1.20 7.67 26.02
N ILE A 26 -1.55 8.61 25.13
CA ILE A 26 -2.54 8.36 24.06
C ILE A 26 -1.95 8.85 22.74
N ALA A 27 -0.92 8.16 22.26
CA ALA A 27 -0.31 8.48 20.97
C ALA A 27 0.14 7.20 20.24
N LEU A 28 -0.58 6.08 20.36
CA LEU A 28 -0.21 4.87 19.64
C LEU A 28 -1.46 4.06 19.30
N THR A 29 -1.82 4.10 18.01
CA THR A 29 -2.40 3.02 17.19
C THR A 29 -3.33 3.60 16.10
N GLY A 30 -2.79 4.52 15.32
CA GLY A 30 -3.31 4.70 13.95
C GLY A 30 -2.78 3.55 13.10
N CYS A 31 -3.58 2.50 12.88
CA CYS A 31 -3.24 1.47 11.92
C CYS A 31 -3.08 2.12 10.54
N SER A 32 -1.89 1.97 9.96
CA SER A 32 -1.58 2.36 8.58
C SER A 32 -2.63 1.74 7.65
N GLY A 33 -3.28 2.59 6.87
CA GLY A 33 -4.60 2.29 6.30
C GLY A 33 -4.69 1.21 5.23
N VAL A 34 -3.83 0.20 5.15
CA VAL A 34 -3.96 -0.87 4.13
C VAL A 34 -5.00 -1.91 4.58
N VAL A 35 -6.15 -1.92 3.92
CA VAL A 35 -7.26 -2.87 4.22
C VAL A 35 -6.85 -4.28 3.78
N SER A 36 -7.00 -5.25 4.68
CA SER A 36 -6.80 -6.67 4.37
C SER A 36 -7.89 -7.16 3.42
N ARG A 37 -7.51 -7.95 2.40
CA ARG A 37 -8.42 -8.53 1.41
C ARG A 37 -8.71 -10.01 1.66
N VAL A 38 -7.92 -10.63 2.52
CA VAL A 38 -8.09 -12.04 2.92
C VAL A 38 -8.57 -12.07 4.36
N HIS A 39 -9.82 -12.48 4.55
CA HIS A 39 -10.42 -12.64 5.87
C HIS A 39 -10.71 -14.11 6.14
N LYS A 40 -10.24 -14.63 7.27
CA LYS A 40 -10.38 -16.05 7.63
C LYS A 40 -9.87 -17.01 6.54
N GLY A 41 -8.80 -16.61 5.83
CA GLY A 41 -8.17 -17.41 4.77
C GLY A 41 -8.88 -17.38 3.42
N ARG A 42 -9.94 -16.59 3.22
CA ARG A 42 -10.65 -16.47 1.94
C ARG A 42 -10.66 -15.04 1.44
N VAL A 43 -10.72 -14.89 0.12
CA VAL A 43 -11.03 -13.61 -0.52
C VAL A 43 -12.54 -13.39 -0.45
N GLY A 44 -12.97 -12.14 -0.24
CA GLY A 44 -14.40 -11.81 -0.31
C GLY A 44 -14.99 -12.05 -1.71
N ASP A 45 -16.28 -12.35 -1.77
CA ASP A 45 -16.99 -12.66 -3.03
C ASP A 45 -16.97 -11.50 -4.03
N VAL A 46 -16.81 -10.28 -3.52
CA VAL A 46 -16.67 -9.07 -4.33
C VAL A 46 -15.38 -8.36 -3.95
N ILE A 47 -14.54 -8.11 -4.96
CA ILE A 47 -13.34 -7.29 -4.82
C ILE A 47 -13.62 -5.95 -5.48
N ASN A 48 -13.84 -4.94 -4.64
CA ASN A 48 -13.86 -3.56 -5.11
C ASN A 48 -12.43 -3.10 -5.36
N GLN A 49 -12.07 -2.94 -6.63
CA GLN A 49 -10.90 -2.17 -7.03
C GLN A 49 -11.26 -0.70 -6.92
N THR A 50 -10.80 -0.05 -5.85
CA THR A 50 -10.87 1.41 -5.75
C THR A 50 -9.57 1.93 -6.37
N PRO A 51 -9.61 2.45 -7.61
CA PRO A 51 -8.41 2.71 -8.38
C PRO A 51 -7.56 3.80 -7.75
N GLU A 52 -8.17 4.77 -7.06
CA GLU A 52 -7.43 5.91 -6.52
C GLU A 52 -7.50 6.01 -5.00
N ARG A 53 -6.31 6.18 -4.41
CA ARG A 53 -6.19 6.40 -2.97
C ARG A 53 -5.01 7.29 -2.66
N ARG A 54 -5.27 8.48 -2.10
CA ARG A 54 -4.24 9.41 -1.59
C ARG A 54 -3.12 9.73 -2.60
N GLY A 55 -3.47 9.92 -3.88
CA GLY A 55 -2.48 10.20 -4.94
C GLY A 55 -1.72 8.97 -5.44
N PHE A 56 -2.24 7.77 -5.19
CA PHE A 56 -1.78 6.52 -5.77
C PHE A 56 -2.88 5.90 -6.61
N ILE A 57 -2.47 5.24 -7.69
CA ILE A 57 -3.30 4.28 -8.41
C ILE A 57 -3.01 2.89 -7.84
N GLU A 58 -4.02 2.23 -7.32
CA GLU A 58 -3.91 0.89 -6.72
C GLU A 58 -4.63 -0.15 -7.59
N ALA A 59 -4.01 -1.31 -7.76
CA ALA A 59 -4.61 -2.45 -8.44
C ALA A 59 -4.49 -3.71 -7.60
N ILE A 60 -5.48 -4.59 -7.73
CA ILE A 60 -5.53 -5.86 -7.01
C ILE A 60 -5.45 -6.99 -8.03
N GLY A 61 -4.56 -7.95 -7.75
CA GLY A 61 -4.45 -9.17 -8.52
C GLY A 61 -4.57 -10.39 -7.63
N ILE A 62 -5.13 -11.46 -8.19
CA ILE A 62 -5.29 -12.75 -7.53
C ILE A 62 -4.55 -13.79 -8.36
N GLY A 63 -3.78 -14.63 -7.69
CA GLY A 63 -3.18 -15.82 -8.27
C GLY A 63 -3.67 -17.06 -7.53
N ALA A 64 -4.17 -18.03 -8.29
CA ALA A 64 -4.60 -19.31 -7.75
C ALA A 64 -3.37 -20.15 -7.35
N SER A 65 -3.56 -21.03 -6.36
CA SER A 65 -2.60 -22.10 -6.07
C SER A 65 -2.77 -23.21 -7.10
N GLU A 66 -1.66 -23.82 -7.52
CA GLU A 66 -1.67 -25.00 -8.39
C GLU A 66 -1.54 -26.28 -7.52
N PRO A 67 -2.61 -27.09 -7.37
CA PRO A 67 -2.59 -28.25 -6.47
C PRO A 67 -1.62 -29.35 -6.90
N SER A 68 -1.27 -29.43 -8.20
CA SER A 68 -0.33 -30.43 -8.71
C SER A 68 1.11 -30.22 -8.24
N ILE A 69 1.46 -29.04 -7.74
CA ILE A 69 2.79 -28.73 -7.22
C ILE A 69 2.90 -29.22 -5.77
N PRO A 70 3.83 -30.13 -5.45
CA PRO A 70 3.88 -30.79 -4.15
C PRO A 70 4.31 -29.85 -3.02
N THR A 71 5.26 -28.96 -3.30
CA THR A 71 5.87 -28.10 -2.28
C THR A 71 5.03 -26.85 -2.04
N GLU A 72 4.59 -26.65 -0.81
CA GLU A 72 3.80 -25.47 -0.42
C GLU A 72 4.52 -24.15 -0.73
N THR A 73 5.83 -24.09 -0.49
CA THR A 73 6.67 -22.92 -0.83
C THR A 73 6.59 -22.58 -2.31
N GLN A 74 6.67 -23.58 -3.19
CA GLN A 74 6.58 -23.36 -4.64
C GLN A 74 5.19 -22.91 -5.05
N ARG A 75 4.14 -23.53 -4.49
CA ARG A 75 2.75 -23.11 -4.72
C ARG A 75 2.52 -21.65 -4.34
N LYS A 76 2.99 -21.24 -3.16
CA LYS A 76 2.87 -19.87 -2.67
C LYS A 76 3.69 -18.87 -3.50
N ALA A 77 4.89 -19.24 -3.92
CA ALA A 77 5.70 -18.38 -4.78
C ALA A 77 5.00 -18.12 -6.13
N LEU A 78 4.55 -19.18 -6.80
CA LEU A 78 3.88 -19.07 -8.09
C LEU A 78 2.52 -18.37 -8.00
N SER A 79 1.74 -18.63 -6.95
CA SER A 79 0.47 -17.92 -6.75
C SER A 79 0.70 -16.42 -6.51
N ARG A 80 1.77 -16.05 -5.81
CA ARG A 80 2.16 -14.65 -5.64
C ARG A 80 2.59 -14.00 -6.96
N ASP A 81 3.39 -14.69 -7.77
CA ASP A 81 3.85 -14.17 -9.06
C ASP A 81 2.67 -13.97 -10.03
N ALA A 82 1.75 -14.94 -10.07
CA ALA A 82 0.51 -14.83 -10.84
C ALA A 82 -0.35 -13.65 -10.36
N ALA A 83 -0.47 -13.44 -9.05
CA ALA A 83 -1.18 -12.30 -8.47
C ALA A 83 -0.54 -10.96 -8.85
N ILE A 84 0.80 -10.86 -8.85
CA ILE A 84 1.53 -9.65 -9.30
C ILE A 84 1.24 -9.37 -10.77
N VAL A 85 1.34 -10.38 -11.63
CA VAL A 85 1.08 -10.25 -13.07
C VAL A 85 -0.37 -9.80 -13.30
N LYS A 86 -1.33 -10.40 -12.60
CA LYS A 86 -2.74 -9.99 -12.68
C LYS A 86 -2.93 -8.53 -12.26
N ALA A 87 -2.33 -8.10 -11.14
CA ALA A 87 -2.41 -6.71 -10.68
C ALA A 87 -1.77 -5.74 -11.69
N GLN A 88 -0.66 -6.11 -12.35
CA GLN A 88 -0.04 -5.32 -13.41
C GLN A 88 -0.96 -5.18 -14.64
N TYR A 89 -1.70 -6.22 -15.01
CA TYR A 89 -2.71 -6.14 -16.07
C TYR A 89 -3.84 -5.18 -15.73
N GLU A 90 -4.31 -5.18 -14.48
CA GLU A 90 -5.34 -4.23 -14.04
C GLU A 90 -4.83 -2.79 -14.04
N LEU A 91 -3.58 -2.53 -13.59
CA LEU A 91 -2.92 -1.22 -13.75
C LEU A 91 -2.88 -0.79 -15.20
N LEU A 92 -2.47 -1.68 -16.11
CA LEU A 92 -2.44 -1.38 -17.54
C LEU A 92 -3.84 -1.03 -18.08
N SER A 93 -4.87 -1.77 -17.66
CA SER A 93 -6.26 -1.53 -18.06
C SER A 93 -6.72 -0.13 -17.62
N MET A 94 -6.49 0.22 -16.36
CA MET A 94 -6.81 1.55 -15.82
C MET A 94 -6.07 2.65 -16.58
N ILE A 95 -4.76 2.49 -16.76
CA ILE A 95 -3.92 3.47 -17.45
C ILE A 95 -4.36 3.66 -18.91
N LYS A 96 -4.73 2.59 -19.61
CA LYS A 96 -5.21 2.67 -21.00
C LYS A 96 -6.50 3.47 -21.17
N GLY A 97 -7.36 3.47 -20.16
CA GLY A 97 -8.62 4.20 -20.17
C GLY A 97 -8.50 5.70 -19.87
N VAL A 98 -7.31 6.17 -19.50
CA VAL A 98 -7.06 7.58 -19.19
C VAL A 98 -7.10 8.41 -20.46
N GLU A 99 -7.80 9.54 -20.41
CA GLU A 99 -7.83 10.54 -21.48
C GLU A 99 -6.62 11.48 -21.39
N LEU A 100 -6.01 11.72 -22.56
CA LEU A 100 -4.92 12.68 -22.76
C LEU A 100 -5.46 14.05 -23.13
N GLU A 101 -4.60 15.07 -23.01
CA GLU A 101 -4.89 16.38 -23.59
C GLU A 101 -5.17 16.24 -25.09
N GLY A 102 -6.30 16.78 -25.54
CA GLY A 102 -6.78 16.62 -26.92
C GLY A 102 -7.82 15.52 -27.13
N GLY A 103 -8.31 14.87 -26.06
CA GLY A 103 -9.46 13.96 -26.13
C GLY A 103 -9.15 12.56 -26.70
N VAL A 104 -7.87 12.19 -26.75
CA VAL A 104 -7.39 10.88 -27.18
C VAL A 104 -7.06 10.04 -25.95
N THR A 105 -7.37 8.75 -25.94
CA THR A 105 -7.01 7.88 -24.80
C THR A 105 -5.55 7.45 -24.87
N VAL A 106 -4.98 7.09 -23.71
CA VAL A 106 -3.65 6.45 -23.63
C VAL A 106 -3.57 5.23 -24.56
N SER A 107 -4.63 4.42 -24.62
CA SER A 107 -4.66 3.26 -25.52
C SER A 107 -4.46 3.67 -26.99
N GLN A 108 -5.15 4.71 -27.44
CA GLN A 108 -5.04 5.23 -28.81
C GLN A 108 -3.66 5.86 -29.09
N ALA A 109 -3.07 6.54 -28.11
CA ALA A 109 -1.72 7.09 -28.25
C ALA A 109 -0.66 5.96 -28.36
N MET A 110 -0.83 4.88 -27.58
CA MET A 110 0.03 3.70 -27.61
C MET A 110 0.02 2.96 -28.95
N GLU A 111 -1.04 3.09 -29.75
CA GLU A 111 -1.08 2.50 -31.11
C GLU A 111 -0.11 3.21 -32.06
N LYS A 112 0.19 4.49 -31.82
CA LYS A 112 1.01 5.32 -32.70
C LYS A 112 2.44 5.53 -32.18
N ASP A 113 2.65 5.35 -30.88
CA ASP A 113 3.93 5.61 -30.22
C ASP A 113 4.44 4.37 -29.45
N SER A 114 5.46 3.71 -30.01
CA SER A 114 6.10 2.55 -29.40
C SER A 114 6.98 2.89 -28.18
N LEU A 115 7.49 4.13 -28.08
CA LEU A 115 8.23 4.60 -26.92
C LEU A 115 7.30 4.82 -25.73
N LEU A 116 6.10 5.35 -25.98
CA LEU A 116 5.05 5.44 -24.98
C LEU A 116 4.68 4.04 -24.46
N VAL A 117 4.54 3.05 -25.34
CA VAL A 117 4.30 1.64 -24.94
C VAL A 117 5.40 1.12 -24.02
N ALA A 118 6.67 1.33 -24.38
CA ALA A 118 7.80 0.87 -23.59
C ALA A 118 7.82 1.55 -22.21
N ARG A 119 7.54 2.86 -22.16
CA ARG A 119 7.50 3.63 -20.92
C ARG A 119 6.38 3.19 -20.00
N VAL A 120 5.14 3.08 -20.49
CA VAL A 120 3.98 2.60 -19.72
C VAL A 120 4.27 1.22 -19.12
N LYS A 121 4.79 0.29 -19.92
CA LYS A 121 5.17 -1.06 -19.45
C LYS A 121 6.26 -1.00 -18.37
N SER A 122 7.25 -0.14 -18.54
CA SER A 122 8.33 0.05 -17.55
C SER A 122 7.78 0.59 -16.23
N THR A 123 6.92 1.61 -16.29
CA THR A 123 6.29 2.22 -15.11
C THR A 123 5.45 1.19 -14.35
N ILE A 124 4.63 0.38 -15.05
CA ILE A 124 3.82 -0.68 -14.43
C ILE A 124 4.68 -1.78 -13.79
N ARG A 125 5.79 -2.17 -14.41
CA ARG A 125 6.73 -3.13 -13.82
C ARG A 125 7.39 -2.59 -12.55
N GLY A 126 7.58 -1.27 -12.48
CA GLY A 126 8.10 -0.58 -11.30
C GLY A 126 7.05 -0.28 -10.21
N ALA A 127 5.84 -0.83 -10.32
CA ALA A 127 4.81 -0.68 -9.29
C ALA A 127 5.24 -1.31 -7.97
N GLU A 128 4.92 -0.64 -6.86
CA GLU A 128 5.28 -1.09 -5.53
C GLU A 128 4.26 -2.12 -5.03
N VAL A 129 4.75 -3.23 -4.47
CA VAL A 129 3.90 -4.20 -3.78
C VAL A 129 3.51 -3.65 -2.41
N LEU A 130 2.29 -3.14 -2.29
CA LEU A 130 1.76 -2.62 -1.04
C LEU A 130 1.43 -3.74 -0.05
N LYS A 131 0.86 -4.84 -0.55
CA LYS A 131 0.49 -5.99 0.28
C LYS A 131 0.48 -7.29 -0.52
N SER A 132 0.84 -8.38 0.14
CA SER A 132 0.65 -9.75 -0.36
C SER A 132 0.02 -10.59 0.75
N GLU A 133 -1.11 -11.22 0.47
CA GLU A 133 -1.89 -11.99 1.44
C GLU A 133 -2.18 -13.37 0.88
N PHE A 134 -1.82 -14.42 1.62
CA PHE A 134 -2.08 -15.80 1.23
C PHE A 134 -3.44 -16.27 1.74
N THR A 135 -4.17 -16.98 0.91
CA THR A 135 -5.42 -17.66 1.27
C THR A 135 -5.12 -19.06 1.83
N SER A 136 -6.11 -19.66 2.51
CA SER A 136 -5.95 -20.97 3.16
C SER A 136 -5.76 -22.12 2.16
N ASP A 137 -6.20 -21.95 0.92
CA ASP A 137 -6.00 -22.87 -0.20
C ASP A 137 -4.64 -22.66 -0.92
N GLY A 138 -3.79 -21.75 -0.42
CA GLY A 138 -2.46 -21.48 -0.99
C GLY A 138 -2.46 -20.49 -2.16
N GLY A 139 -3.59 -19.89 -2.50
CA GLY A 139 -3.66 -18.74 -3.40
C GLY A 139 -3.06 -17.47 -2.79
N CYS A 140 -2.91 -16.42 -3.59
CA CYS A 140 -2.38 -15.15 -3.16
C CYS A 140 -3.18 -13.98 -3.72
N VAL A 141 -3.39 -12.96 -2.91
CA VAL A 141 -3.91 -11.65 -3.31
C VAL A 141 -2.80 -10.63 -3.14
N VAL A 142 -2.52 -9.87 -4.19
CA VAL A 142 -1.50 -8.82 -4.20
C VAL A 142 -2.16 -7.49 -4.51
N THR A 143 -1.80 -6.47 -3.74
CA THR A 143 -2.13 -5.07 -4.05
C THR A 143 -0.87 -4.37 -4.52
N LEU A 144 -0.89 -3.87 -5.75
CA LEU A 144 0.15 -3.00 -6.29
C LEU A 144 -0.30 -1.55 -6.18
N ARG A 145 0.67 -0.64 -6.05
CA ARG A 145 0.42 0.80 -6.13
C ARG A 145 1.42 1.50 -7.02
N LEU A 146 0.96 2.54 -7.69
CA LEU A 146 1.77 3.48 -8.45
C LEU A 146 1.52 4.90 -7.97
N PRO A 147 2.56 5.72 -7.72
CA PRO A 147 2.37 7.12 -7.45
C PRO A 147 1.81 7.82 -8.69
N ARG A 148 0.74 8.58 -8.49
CA ARG A 148 0.05 9.26 -9.58
C ARG A 148 0.94 10.27 -10.31
N TYR A 149 1.73 11.06 -9.56
CA TYR A 149 2.68 12.01 -10.14
C TYR A 149 3.67 11.36 -11.11
N LYS A 150 4.06 10.10 -10.85
CA LYS A 150 5.01 9.36 -11.68
C LYS A 150 4.37 8.97 -13.02
N LEU A 151 3.09 8.58 -12.99
CA LEU A 151 2.32 8.32 -14.20
C LEU A 151 2.12 9.59 -15.02
N GLU A 152 1.75 10.69 -14.37
CA GLU A 152 1.58 12.00 -15.02
C GLU A 152 2.89 12.49 -15.66
N GLN A 153 4.02 12.38 -14.96
CA GLN A 153 5.34 12.76 -15.46
C GLN A 153 5.80 11.87 -16.62
N ASP A 154 5.64 10.56 -16.50
CA ASP A 154 6.09 9.62 -17.52
C ASP A 154 5.24 9.74 -18.79
N MET A 155 3.94 9.98 -18.65
CA MET A 155 2.98 9.91 -19.75
C MET A 155 2.55 11.28 -20.28
N GLY A 156 2.94 12.38 -19.63
CA GLY A 156 2.57 13.74 -20.03
C GLY A 156 1.07 14.02 -19.90
N VAL A 157 0.43 13.39 -18.92
CA VAL A 157 -1.04 13.40 -18.75
C VAL A 157 -1.39 14.01 -17.42
N ARG A 158 -2.53 14.70 -17.35
CA ARG A 158 -3.17 15.03 -16.09
C ARG A 158 -4.28 14.02 -15.86
N LEU A 159 -4.11 13.17 -14.85
CA LEU A 159 -5.20 12.30 -14.43
C LEU A 159 -6.33 13.19 -13.85
N PRO A 160 -7.61 12.82 -13.98
CA PRO A 160 -8.75 13.60 -13.49
C PRO A 160 -8.79 13.72 -11.96
#